data_AF-A0A0A1V355-F1
#
_entry.id   AF-A0A0A1V355-F1
#
_cell.length_a   1.000
_cell.length_b   1.000
_cell.length_c   1.000
_cell.angle_alpha   90.00
_cell.angle_beta   90.00
_cell.angle_gamma   90.00
#
_symmetry.space_group_name_H-M   'P 1'
#
loop_
_entity.id
_entity.type
_entity.pdbx_description
1 polymer ?
#
loop_
_entity_poly.entity_id
_entity_poly.type
_entity_poly.pdbx_seq_one_letter_code
_entity_poly.pdbx_strand_id
1 'polypeptide(L)'
;MTTFPNSVAYLAGLPVEILLDIYQHLDLQSTLELSLTNTEFFLFFQRRKVDILLPILMRDFSPFDEFVQVYTASAEDIASGGLYKPRKVVLHRFAGDKGVVLSDGISLPSLTGNPVGANFTQVTHSRHALKASGPSPDTVHLTAVDLDGLLKQCRIVREWEGLFPQMRWFHQPEGCRFLRPHEQVRFRRALYRWWLYGIYFHGDFPRPRVGHPEPFVDDIRTSQMRRHSTGELMELMDFLETVKDMILQYICPRLDPNQQQTFTQSPLVEDVGRSQSLATSWSDQSHWGRIIKTYAKLGPEDLLYFFKNIYSYPRKRLITEIQLRHPNFSFDQESIQIAVRCALDERGWLDEMVNWAEHDVGGIIDFDDERDEDRPRLQNDASPTGELPEGSRFIQSYSRYSPRGDDGSLLDDYFRLSMVESRLAASSTLLGAVN
;
A
#
# COMPACT_ATOMS: atom_id res chain seq x y z
N MET A 1 61.47 -26.33 -21.33
CA MET A 1 60.37 -25.44 -21.75
C MET A 1 59.13 -25.89 -21.01
N THR A 2 58.69 -25.07 -20.05
CA THR A 2 57.59 -25.32 -19.12
C THR A 2 56.26 -25.27 -19.86
N THR A 3 55.55 -26.40 -19.89
CA THR A 3 54.16 -26.52 -20.35
C THR A 3 53.25 -25.86 -19.31
N PHE A 4 52.67 -24.71 -19.64
CA PHE A 4 51.54 -24.17 -18.89
C PHE A 4 50.34 -25.11 -19.11
N PRO A 5 49.72 -25.67 -18.07
CA PRO A 5 48.47 -26.38 -18.25
C PRO A 5 47.42 -25.37 -18.71
N ASN A 6 46.74 -25.66 -19.82
CA ASN A 6 45.54 -24.93 -20.23
C ASN A 6 44.51 -25.08 -19.11
N SER A 7 44.50 -24.12 -18.17
CA SER A 7 43.44 -23.98 -17.19
C SER A 7 42.17 -23.67 -17.97
N VAL A 8 41.29 -24.65 -18.10
CA VAL A 8 39.97 -24.46 -18.67
C VAL A 8 39.27 -23.45 -17.75
N ALA A 9 39.01 -22.25 -18.23
CA ALA A 9 38.26 -21.26 -17.47
C ALA A 9 36.85 -21.81 -17.20
N TYR A 10 36.46 -21.92 -15.94
CA TYR A 10 35.11 -22.31 -15.52
C TYR A 10 34.52 -21.23 -14.63
N LEU A 11 33.19 -21.11 -14.65
CA LEU A 11 32.47 -19.98 -14.04
C LEU A 11 32.83 -19.76 -12.57
N ALA A 12 32.91 -20.83 -11.76
CA ALA A 12 33.26 -20.75 -10.34
C ALA A 12 34.73 -20.33 -10.09
N GLY A 13 35.61 -20.43 -11.09
CA GLY A 13 37.01 -20.02 -11.03
C GLY A 13 37.26 -18.57 -11.45
N LEU A 14 36.20 -17.81 -11.79
CA LEU A 14 36.32 -16.40 -12.12
C LEU A 14 36.71 -15.56 -10.90
N PRO A 15 37.34 -14.38 -11.10
CA PRO A 15 37.60 -13.42 -10.04
C PRO A 15 36.31 -13.05 -9.28
N VAL A 16 36.46 -12.76 -7.99
CA VAL A 16 35.34 -12.43 -7.08
C VAL A 16 34.52 -11.26 -7.62
N GLU A 17 35.19 -10.25 -8.18
CA GLU A 17 34.58 -9.04 -8.72
C GLU A 17 33.67 -9.37 -9.89
N ILE A 18 34.10 -10.28 -10.77
CA ILE A 18 33.32 -10.73 -11.93
C ILE A 18 32.15 -11.60 -11.50
N LEU A 19 32.35 -12.46 -10.50
CA LEU A 19 31.25 -13.23 -9.93
C LEU A 19 30.19 -12.31 -9.31
N LEU A 20 30.60 -11.31 -8.52
CA LEU A 20 29.67 -10.33 -7.94
C LEU A 20 28.89 -9.58 -9.02
N ASP A 21 29.57 -9.13 -10.08
CA ASP A 21 28.94 -8.46 -11.22
C ASP A 21 27.90 -9.37 -11.90
N ILE A 22 28.23 -10.64 -12.15
CA ILE A 22 27.28 -11.62 -12.70
C ILE A 22 26.06 -11.76 -11.78
N TYR A 23 26.26 -11.93 -10.47
CA TYR A 23 25.16 -12.04 -9.50
C TYR A 23 24.26 -10.79 -9.50
N GLN A 24 24.83 -9.59 -9.65
CA GLN A 24 24.05 -8.34 -9.70
C GLN A 24 23.12 -8.25 -10.92
N HIS A 25 23.42 -8.97 -12.00
CA HIS A 25 22.58 -9.05 -13.18
C HIS A 25 21.50 -10.13 -13.14
N LEU A 26 21.56 -11.05 -12.16
CA LEU A 26 20.54 -12.07 -11.96
C LEU A 26 19.34 -11.50 -11.19
N ASP A 27 18.17 -12.08 -11.40
CA ASP A 27 17.03 -11.85 -10.52
C ASP A 27 17.18 -12.65 -9.22
N LEU A 28 16.29 -12.38 -8.26
CA LEU A 28 16.32 -13.04 -6.97
C LEU A 28 16.21 -14.57 -7.10
N GLN A 29 15.37 -15.07 -8.01
CA GLN A 29 15.17 -16.51 -8.18
C GLN A 29 16.41 -17.18 -8.78
N SER A 30 16.94 -16.66 -9.89
CA SER A 30 18.14 -17.21 -10.53
C SER A 30 19.37 -17.17 -9.62
N THR A 31 19.46 -16.15 -8.75
CA THR A 31 20.52 -16.04 -7.73
C THR A 31 20.47 -17.20 -6.73
N LEU A 32 19.26 -17.49 -6.22
CA LEU A 32 19.05 -18.60 -5.29
C LEU A 32 19.29 -19.94 -5.98
N GLU A 33 18.79 -20.13 -7.21
CA GLU A 33 19.02 -21.35 -8.00
C GLU A 33 20.51 -21.56 -8.29
N LEU A 34 21.24 -20.53 -8.71
CA LEU A 34 22.68 -20.59 -8.95
C LEU A 34 23.44 -21.02 -7.68
N SER A 35 23.06 -20.48 -6.52
CA SER A 35 23.67 -20.85 -5.23
C SER A 35 23.50 -22.33 -4.89
N LEU A 36 22.47 -22.99 -5.43
CA LEU A 36 22.19 -24.42 -5.18
C LEU A 36 22.89 -25.36 -6.17
N THR A 37 23.50 -24.83 -7.24
CA THR A 37 24.11 -25.66 -8.29
C THR A 37 25.40 -26.37 -7.87
N ASN A 38 26.22 -25.76 -6.99
CA ASN A 38 27.48 -26.31 -6.51
C ASN A 38 27.86 -25.69 -5.14
N THR A 39 28.56 -26.47 -4.30
CA THR A 39 29.21 -26.04 -3.06
C THR A 39 30.02 -24.74 -3.18
N GLU A 40 30.77 -24.52 -4.27
CA GLU A 40 31.54 -23.29 -4.46
C GLU A 40 30.63 -22.04 -4.53
N PHE A 41 29.57 -22.11 -5.33
CA PHE A 41 28.58 -21.03 -5.43
C PHE A 41 27.78 -20.87 -4.15
N PHE A 42 27.45 -21.97 -3.46
CA PHE A 42 26.79 -21.91 -2.17
C PHE A 42 27.66 -21.17 -1.14
N LEU A 43 28.94 -21.54 -1.00
CA LEU A 43 29.87 -20.90 -0.07
C LEU A 43 30.13 -19.44 -0.42
N PHE A 44 30.25 -19.14 -1.72
CA PHE A 44 30.38 -17.77 -2.22
C PHE A 44 29.17 -16.92 -1.82
N PHE A 45 27.96 -17.42 -2.10
CA PHE A 45 26.71 -16.76 -1.75
C PHE A 45 26.57 -16.55 -0.24
N GLN A 46 26.82 -17.57 0.59
CA GLN A 46 26.71 -17.45 2.05
C GLN A 46 27.67 -16.40 2.63
N ARG A 47 28.90 -16.32 2.11
CA ARG A 47 29.90 -15.35 2.58
C ARG A 47 29.60 -13.91 2.17
N ARG A 48 28.89 -13.71 1.05
CA ARG A 48 28.62 -12.39 0.45
C ARG A 48 27.13 -12.10 0.30
N LYS A 49 26.32 -12.75 1.14
CA LYS A 49 24.85 -12.76 1.02
C LYS A 49 24.27 -11.35 0.95
N VAL A 50 24.74 -10.44 1.79
CA VAL A 50 24.26 -9.05 1.82
C VAL A 50 24.70 -8.28 0.58
N ASP A 51 25.96 -8.40 0.15
CA ASP A 51 26.51 -7.70 -1.01
C ASP A 51 25.86 -8.17 -2.34
N ILE A 52 25.43 -9.43 -2.39
CA ILE A 52 24.72 -10.01 -3.54
C ILE A 52 23.23 -9.62 -3.51
N LEU A 53 22.55 -9.85 -2.38
CA LEU A 53 21.10 -9.69 -2.32
C LEU A 53 20.67 -8.23 -2.29
N LEU A 54 21.40 -7.34 -1.61
CA LEU A 54 20.95 -5.96 -1.44
C LEU A 54 20.73 -5.22 -2.79
N PRO A 55 21.68 -5.23 -3.75
CA PRO A 55 21.46 -4.58 -5.04
C PRO A 55 20.29 -5.18 -5.82
N ILE A 56 20.13 -6.51 -5.77
CA ILE A 56 19.03 -7.22 -6.41
C ILE A 56 17.70 -6.80 -5.79
N LEU A 57 17.62 -6.74 -4.46
CA LEU A 57 16.40 -6.33 -3.76
C LEU A 57 16.04 -4.87 -4.07
N MET A 58 17.02 -3.96 -4.06
CA MET A 58 16.79 -2.55 -4.40
C MET A 58 16.28 -2.36 -5.84
N ARG A 59 16.79 -3.15 -6.79
CA ARG A 59 16.34 -3.12 -8.20
C ARG A 59 14.96 -3.77 -8.36
N ASP A 60 14.82 -5.00 -7.91
CA ASP A 60 13.66 -5.85 -8.18
C ASP A 60 12.45 -5.46 -7.34
N PHE A 61 12.63 -4.77 -6.21
CA PHE A 61 11.58 -4.33 -5.28
C PHE A 61 11.51 -2.81 -5.08
N SER A 62 12.04 -2.03 -6.04
CA SER A 62 11.80 -0.58 -6.16
C SER A 62 10.30 -0.21 -6.15
N PRO A 63 9.87 0.89 -5.51
CA PRO A 63 10.65 1.80 -4.67
C PRO A 63 11.03 1.14 -3.33
N PHE A 64 12.33 0.91 -3.15
CA PHE A 64 12.82 0.10 -2.04
C PHE A 64 12.82 0.86 -0.71
N ASP A 65 12.90 2.18 -0.78
CA ASP A 65 12.77 3.10 0.35
C ASP A 65 11.40 2.98 1.03
N GLU A 66 10.31 2.88 0.25
CA GLU A 66 8.96 2.63 0.78
C GLU A 66 8.81 1.20 1.32
N PHE A 67 9.40 0.22 0.63
CA PHE A 67 9.40 -1.17 1.10
C PHE A 67 10.04 -1.31 2.49
N VAL A 68 11.18 -0.64 2.73
CA VAL A 68 11.82 -0.70 4.05
C VAL A 68 11.06 0.08 5.12
N GLN A 69 10.22 1.06 4.77
CA GLN A 69 9.29 1.66 5.73
C GLN A 69 8.29 0.61 6.24
N VAL A 70 7.74 -0.22 5.36
CA VAL A 70 6.85 -1.33 5.74
C VAL A 70 7.56 -2.31 6.69
N TYR A 71 8.78 -2.71 6.36
CA TYR A 71 9.55 -3.64 7.18
C TYR A 71 9.89 -3.08 8.57
N THR A 72 10.14 -1.77 8.67
CA THR A 72 10.61 -1.11 9.90
C THR A 72 9.52 -0.34 10.67
N ALA A 73 8.27 -0.41 10.21
CA ALA A 73 7.14 0.27 10.80
C ALA A 73 6.97 -0.08 12.28
N SER A 74 6.77 0.95 13.11
CA SER A 74 6.60 0.78 14.56
C SER A 74 5.54 1.76 15.10
N ALA A 75 4.93 1.40 16.23
CA ALA A 75 3.92 2.24 16.89
C ALA A 75 4.45 3.63 17.27
N GLU A 76 5.76 3.77 17.45
CA GLU A 76 6.42 5.06 17.73
C GLU A 76 6.23 6.08 16.61
N ASP A 77 6.05 5.62 15.36
CA ASP A 77 5.87 6.48 14.18
C ASP A 77 4.61 7.33 14.24
N ILE A 78 3.61 6.84 14.99
CA ILE A 78 2.31 7.47 15.09
C ILE A 78 1.97 7.93 16.52
N ALA A 79 2.81 7.61 17.50
CA ALA A 79 2.55 7.86 18.92
C ALA A 79 2.47 9.35 19.26
N SER A 80 3.18 10.21 18.52
CA SER A 80 3.21 11.65 18.77
C SER A 80 2.06 12.43 18.12
N GLY A 81 1.29 11.79 17.22
CA GLY A 81 0.28 12.47 16.40
C GLY A 81 0.86 13.53 15.46
N GLY A 82 -0.01 14.23 14.73
CA GLY A 82 0.40 15.32 13.83
C GLY A 82 0.97 14.84 12.50
N LEU A 83 2.08 15.45 12.05
CA LEU A 83 2.67 15.20 10.73
C LEU A 83 3.35 13.83 10.65
N TYR A 84 3.05 13.09 9.58
CA TYR A 84 3.71 11.82 9.31
C TYR A 84 5.16 12.04 8.86
N LYS A 85 6.09 11.27 9.45
CA LYS A 85 7.52 11.33 9.17
C LYS A 85 8.06 9.94 8.83
N PRO A 86 8.56 9.71 7.60
CA PRO A 86 9.19 8.44 7.26
C PRO A 86 10.51 8.29 8.01
N ARG A 87 10.83 7.05 8.41
CA ARG A 87 12.06 6.69 9.11
C ARG A 87 13.24 6.78 8.17
N LYS A 88 14.38 7.22 8.69
CA LYS A 88 15.67 7.02 8.03
C LYS A 88 16.10 5.57 8.27
N VAL A 89 16.33 4.81 7.21
CA VAL A 89 16.72 3.39 7.33
C VAL A 89 18.12 3.21 6.78
N VAL A 90 19.01 2.64 7.59
CA VAL A 90 20.42 2.40 7.23
C VAL A 90 20.79 0.95 7.48
N LEU A 91 21.25 0.25 6.44
CA LEU A 91 21.70 -1.13 6.55
C LEU A 91 23.21 -1.21 6.75
N HIS A 92 23.65 -1.88 7.81
CA HIS A 92 25.05 -2.17 8.08
C HIS A 92 25.39 -3.60 7.64
N ARG A 93 26.39 -3.74 6.77
CA ARG A 93 26.80 -5.06 6.25
C ARG A 93 27.64 -5.84 7.27
N PHE A 94 28.45 -5.13 8.05
CA PHE A 94 29.31 -5.70 9.09
C PHE A 94 29.57 -4.67 10.21
N ALA A 95 30.13 -5.12 11.33
CA ALA A 95 30.46 -4.25 12.46
C ALA A 95 31.52 -3.21 12.06
N GLY A 96 31.19 -1.92 12.18
CA GLY A 96 32.06 -0.80 11.78
C GLY A 96 31.87 -0.31 10.35
N ASP A 97 30.91 -0.86 9.60
CA ASP A 97 30.49 -0.30 8.30
C ASP A 97 29.87 1.10 8.48
N LYS A 98 30.03 1.97 7.48
CA LYS A 98 29.35 3.29 7.48
C LYS A 98 27.84 3.17 7.23
N GLY A 99 27.42 2.00 6.74
CA GLY A 99 26.04 1.68 6.41
C GLY A 99 25.63 2.22 5.05
N VAL A 100 24.70 1.52 4.40
CA VAL A 100 24.03 1.94 3.17
C VAL A 100 22.69 2.55 3.56
N VAL A 101 22.44 3.80 3.20
CA VAL A 101 21.14 4.43 3.44
C VAL A 101 20.13 3.86 2.44
N LEU A 102 19.09 3.24 2.96
CA LEU A 102 18.01 2.62 2.18
C LEU A 102 16.79 3.54 2.07
N SER A 103 16.59 4.40 3.06
CA SER A 103 15.60 5.49 3.03
C SER A 103 16.17 6.67 3.79
N ASP A 104 16.10 7.86 3.20
CA ASP A 104 16.64 9.09 3.79
C ASP A 104 15.69 9.76 4.81
N GLY A 105 14.46 9.25 4.96
CA GLY A 105 13.43 9.89 5.79
C GLY A 105 13.03 11.26 5.23
N ILE A 106 12.91 12.28 6.09
CA ILE A 106 12.67 13.66 5.64
C ILE A 106 13.98 14.24 5.09
N SER A 107 14.14 14.19 3.76
CA SER A 107 15.11 15.02 3.07
C SER A 107 14.51 16.42 2.91
N LEU A 108 14.82 17.35 3.83
CA LEU A 108 14.75 18.76 3.46
C LEU A 108 15.73 18.96 2.30
N PRO A 109 15.31 19.50 1.14
CA PRO A 109 16.26 19.85 0.10
C PRO A 109 17.29 20.78 0.73
N SER A 110 18.55 20.34 0.75
CA SER A 110 19.67 21.16 1.15
C SER A 110 19.66 22.35 0.18
N LEU A 111 19.29 23.52 0.67
CA LEU A 111 19.60 24.81 0.03
C LEU A 111 21.13 24.99 0.09
N THR A 112 21.85 24.18 -0.67
CA THR A 112 23.25 24.38 -1.05
C THR A 112 23.32 24.48 -2.57
N GLY A 113 22.46 25.34 -3.13
CA GLY A 113 22.82 26.03 -4.35
C GLY A 113 24.03 26.91 -4.05
N ASN A 114 25.17 26.60 -4.67
CA ASN A 114 26.35 27.47 -4.66
C ASN A 114 25.93 28.90 -5.05
N PRO A 115 26.12 29.92 -4.19
CA PRO A 115 25.90 31.30 -4.60
C PRO A 115 27.15 31.77 -5.34
N VAL A 116 27.05 31.85 -6.66
CA VAL A 116 27.92 32.72 -7.45
C VAL A 116 27.51 34.16 -7.15
N GLY A 117 28.43 34.95 -6.60
CA GLY A 117 28.45 36.40 -6.80
C GLY A 117 27.87 37.29 -5.69
N ALA A 118 28.77 37.74 -4.81
CA ALA A 118 28.95 39.13 -4.34
C ALA A 118 27.79 39.90 -3.65
N ASN A 119 28.10 40.22 -2.38
CA ASN A 119 27.89 41.50 -1.69
C ASN A 119 26.44 41.92 -1.36
N PHE A 120 26.00 41.64 -0.12
CA PHE A 120 25.53 42.67 0.82
C PHE A 120 25.48 42.09 2.25
N THR A 121 26.12 42.77 3.19
CA THR A 121 26.12 42.46 4.62
C THR A 121 24.73 42.71 5.20
N GLN A 122 24.02 41.65 5.61
CA GLN A 122 22.84 41.78 6.48
C GLN A 122 23.15 41.25 7.88
N VAL A 123 22.99 42.17 8.84
CA VAL A 123 23.24 41.99 10.26
C VAL A 123 22.15 41.13 10.88
N THR A 124 22.60 40.21 11.73
CA THR A 124 21.84 39.21 12.48
C THR A 124 20.90 39.82 13.51
N HIS A 125 19.64 39.38 13.53
CA HIS A 125 18.84 39.34 14.75
C HIS A 125 18.52 37.89 15.10
N SER A 126 19.26 37.42 16.10
CA SER A 126 19.11 36.15 16.80
C SER A 126 17.70 35.97 17.35
N ARG A 127 17.00 34.91 16.90
CA ARG A 127 15.96 34.23 17.67
C ARG A 127 16.10 32.71 17.49
N HIS A 128 16.53 32.08 18.58
CA HIS A 128 16.42 30.66 18.92
C HIS A 128 16.98 29.65 17.91
N ALA A 129 18.31 29.50 17.93
CA ALA A 129 18.96 28.25 17.57
C ALA A 129 18.50 27.15 18.53
N LEU A 130 17.63 26.27 18.06
CA LEU A 130 17.34 24.99 18.71
C LEU A 130 18.63 24.16 18.71
N LYS A 131 19.17 23.96 19.91
CA LYS A 131 20.30 23.08 20.20
C LYS A 131 20.03 21.69 19.59
N ALA A 132 20.96 21.25 18.74
CA ALA A 132 21.13 19.84 18.42
C ALA A 132 21.52 19.08 19.70
N SER A 133 20.68 18.14 20.13
CA SER A 133 20.99 17.24 21.23
C SER A 133 20.35 15.86 21.01
N GLY A 134 21.20 14.83 20.90
CA GLY A 134 20.84 13.41 20.97
C GLY A 134 20.86 12.66 19.62
N PRO A 135 21.16 11.34 19.61
CA PRO A 135 20.98 10.51 18.41
C PRO A 135 19.49 10.55 18.03
N SER A 136 19.21 10.89 16.78
CA SER A 136 17.83 11.10 16.31
C SER A 136 17.00 9.82 16.50
N PRO A 137 15.84 9.87 17.18
CA PRO A 137 14.96 8.71 17.39
C PRO A 137 14.39 8.11 16.08
N ASP A 138 14.61 8.75 14.93
CA ASP A 138 13.99 8.39 13.64
C ASP A 138 14.89 7.52 12.74
N THR A 139 16.09 7.12 13.19
CA THR A 139 17.00 6.27 12.39
C THR A 139 16.95 4.82 12.83
N VAL A 140 16.54 3.93 11.92
CA VAL A 140 16.55 2.48 12.10
C VAL A 140 17.78 1.88 11.45
N HIS A 141 18.46 1.01 12.20
CA HIS A 141 19.63 0.29 11.73
C HIS A 141 19.28 -1.16 11.44
N LEU A 142 19.35 -1.54 10.16
CA LEU A 142 19.22 -2.92 9.73
C LEU A 142 20.60 -3.58 9.68
N THR A 143 20.62 -4.90 9.82
CA THR A 143 21.82 -5.73 9.75
C THR A 143 21.62 -6.92 8.82
N ALA A 144 22.64 -7.76 8.63
CA ALA A 144 22.54 -9.00 7.88
C ALA A 144 21.43 -9.95 8.39
N VAL A 145 21.05 -9.85 9.67
CA VAL A 145 20.00 -10.69 10.29
C VAL A 145 18.61 -10.35 9.74
N ASP A 146 18.39 -9.10 9.33
CA ASP A 146 17.11 -8.63 8.79
C ASP A 146 16.80 -9.14 7.38
N LEU A 147 17.82 -9.68 6.70
CA LEU A 147 17.71 -10.08 5.30
C LEU A 147 16.69 -11.20 5.09
N ASP A 148 16.58 -12.15 6.03
CA ASP A 148 15.59 -13.23 5.93
C ASP A 148 14.16 -12.70 6.09
N GLY A 149 13.96 -11.71 6.97
CA GLY A 149 12.68 -11.01 7.13
C GLY A 149 12.29 -10.23 5.87
N LEU A 150 13.24 -9.49 5.30
CA LEU A 150 13.04 -8.78 4.03
C LEU A 150 12.70 -9.75 2.90
N LEU A 151 13.38 -10.89 2.79
CA LEU A 151 13.09 -11.92 1.79
C LEU A 151 11.68 -12.52 1.96
N LYS A 152 11.23 -12.73 3.20
CA LYS A 152 9.84 -13.17 3.46
C LYS A 152 8.83 -12.17 2.91
N GLN A 153 9.04 -10.88 3.14
CA GLN A 153 8.16 -9.84 2.62
C GLN A 153 8.26 -9.69 1.09
N CYS A 154 9.46 -9.84 0.51
CA CYS A 154 9.65 -9.85 -0.95
C CYS A 154 8.82 -10.94 -1.63
N ARG A 155 8.72 -12.13 -1.01
CA ARG A 155 7.85 -13.20 -1.50
C ARG A 155 6.38 -12.77 -1.55
N ILE A 156 5.89 -12.12 -0.50
CA ILE A 156 4.50 -11.60 -0.43
C ILE A 156 4.26 -10.64 -1.59
N VAL A 157 5.21 -9.73 -1.86
CA VAL A 157 5.13 -8.77 -2.96
C VAL A 157 5.05 -9.46 -4.31
N ARG A 158 5.90 -10.46 -4.58
CA ARG A 158 5.87 -11.22 -5.85
C ARG A 158 4.55 -11.97 -6.06
N GLU A 159 3.98 -12.53 -5.00
CA GLU A 159 2.69 -13.22 -5.09
C GLU A 159 1.56 -12.25 -5.42
N TRP A 160 1.57 -11.07 -4.81
CA TRP A 160 0.63 -9.98 -5.10
C TRP A 160 0.80 -9.42 -6.53
N GLU A 161 2.04 -9.25 -6.99
CA GLU A 161 2.35 -8.79 -8.36
C GLU A 161 1.81 -9.74 -9.43
N GLY A 162 1.85 -11.06 -9.17
CA GLY A 162 1.25 -12.07 -10.05
C GLY A 162 -0.28 -12.17 -9.97
N LEU A 163 -0.86 -11.86 -8.80
CA LEU A 163 -2.30 -11.94 -8.57
C LEU A 163 -3.04 -10.70 -9.08
N PHE A 164 -2.44 -9.51 -8.96
CA PHE A 164 -3.09 -8.23 -9.24
C PHE A 164 -3.75 -8.15 -10.62
N PRO A 165 -3.08 -8.53 -11.74
CA PRO A 165 -3.73 -8.54 -13.05
C PRO A 165 -5.02 -9.36 -13.10
N GLN A 166 -4.99 -10.57 -12.50
CA GLN A 166 -6.14 -11.48 -12.53
C GLN A 166 -7.36 -10.87 -11.83
N MET A 167 -7.11 -10.13 -10.74
CA MET A 167 -8.17 -9.45 -10.01
C MET A 167 -8.63 -8.17 -10.70
N ARG A 168 -7.69 -7.37 -11.22
CA ARG A 168 -7.97 -6.10 -11.88
C ARG A 168 -8.80 -6.26 -13.17
N TRP A 169 -8.62 -7.38 -13.87
CA TRP A 169 -9.35 -7.74 -15.09
C TRP A 169 -10.40 -8.83 -14.85
N PHE A 170 -10.87 -9.04 -13.61
CA PHE A 170 -11.81 -10.11 -13.30
C PHE A 170 -13.08 -10.06 -14.16
N HIS A 171 -13.62 -8.86 -14.40
CA HIS A 171 -14.82 -8.64 -15.22
C HIS A 171 -14.52 -8.38 -16.71
N GLN A 172 -13.23 -8.28 -17.08
CA GLN A 172 -12.76 -8.00 -18.45
C GLN A 172 -11.54 -8.88 -18.75
N PRO A 173 -11.70 -10.23 -18.72
CA PRO A 173 -10.58 -11.15 -18.83
C PRO A 173 -9.83 -11.02 -20.17
N GLU A 174 -10.48 -10.48 -21.21
CA GLU A 174 -9.87 -10.23 -22.52
C GLU A 174 -8.74 -9.19 -22.44
N GLY A 175 -8.81 -8.27 -21.48
CA GLY A 175 -7.78 -7.27 -21.23
C GLY A 175 -6.64 -7.74 -20.34
N CYS A 176 -6.74 -8.96 -19.77
CA CYS A 176 -5.78 -9.44 -18.78
C CYS A 176 -4.39 -9.67 -19.40
N ARG A 177 -3.38 -9.00 -18.85
CA ARG A 177 -1.99 -9.11 -19.27
C ARG A 177 -1.03 -8.97 -18.09
N PHE A 178 0.22 -9.33 -18.30
CA PHE A 178 1.28 -9.01 -17.35
C PHE A 178 1.51 -7.49 -17.26
N LEU A 179 1.90 -7.03 -16.07
CA LEU A 179 2.29 -5.65 -15.83
C LEU A 179 3.58 -5.33 -16.57
N ARG A 180 3.61 -4.18 -17.24
CA ARG A 180 4.82 -3.58 -17.83
C ARG A 180 5.79 -3.17 -16.71
N PRO A 181 7.10 -3.05 -16.97
CA PRO A 181 8.08 -2.77 -15.92
C PRO A 181 7.77 -1.53 -15.07
N HIS A 182 7.27 -0.45 -15.66
CA HIS A 182 6.89 0.75 -14.91
C HIS A 182 5.56 0.59 -14.15
N GLU A 183 4.60 -0.19 -14.67
CA GLU A 183 3.37 -0.53 -13.95
C GLU A 183 3.66 -1.41 -12.73
N GLN A 184 4.66 -2.30 -12.80
CA GLN A 184 5.14 -3.07 -11.66
C GLN A 184 5.68 -2.17 -10.54
N VAL A 185 6.35 -1.06 -10.89
CA VAL A 185 6.83 -0.08 -9.91
C VAL A 185 5.65 0.66 -9.27
N ARG A 186 4.68 1.13 -10.07
CA ARG A 186 3.44 1.77 -9.57
C ARG A 186 2.65 0.85 -8.66
N PHE A 187 2.52 -0.42 -9.06
CA PHE A 187 1.88 -1.46 -8.29
C PHE A 187 2.55 -1.66 -6.93
N ARG A 188 3.87 -1.88 -6.92
CA ARG A 188 4.64 -2.08 -5.68
C ARG A 188 4.50 -0.90 -4.75
N ARG A 189 4.60 0.32 -5.28
CA ARG A 189 4.39 1.57 -4.55
C ARG A 189 3.00 1.62 -3.89
N ALA A 190 1.93 1.37 -4.64
CA ALA A 190 0.58 1.33 -4.10
C ALA A 190 0.42 0.24 -3.02
N LEU A 191 0.98 -0.95 -3.26
CA LEU A 191 0.98 -2.07 -2.30
C LEU A 191 1.70 -1.69 -0.99
N TYR A 192 2.88 -1.07 -1.07
CA TYR A 192 3.66 -0.66 0.11
C TYR A 192 2.93 0.38 0.94
N ARG A 193 2.28 1.35 0.30
CA ARG A 193 1.51 2.40 0.98
C ARG A 193 0.28 1.84 1.67
N TRP A 194 -0.48 0.97 1.00
CA TRP A 194 -1.60 0.29 1.64
C TRP A 194 -1.15 -0.60 2.80
N TRP A 195 -0.06 -1.36 2.63
CA TRP A 195 0.48 -2.21 3.70
C TRP A 195 0.93 -1.37 4.90
N LEU A 196 1.68 -0.30 4.68
CA LEU A 196 2.14 0.61 5.72
C LEU A 196 0.98 1.28 6.45
N TYR A 197 -0.01 1.77 5.71
CA TYR A 197 -1.23 2.34 6.27
C TYR A 197 -1.96 1.30 7.13
N GLY A 198 -2.06 0.06 6.64
CA GLY A 198 -2.67 -1.05 7.37
C GLY A 198 -1.98 -1.32 8.71
N ILE A 199 -0.64 -1.35 8.73
CA ILE A 199 0.15 -1.52 9.96
C ILE A 199 -0.15 -0.40 10.96
N TYR A 200 -0.12 0.86 10.51
CA TYR A 200 -0.28 2.01 11.39
C TYR A 200 -1.72 2.21 11.89
N PHE A 201 -2.71 2.05 11.01
CA PHE A 201 -4.05 2.57 11.26
C PHE A 201 -5.16 1.53 11.20
N HIS A 202 -4.90 0.31 10.72
CA HIS A 202 -5.88 -0.78 10.70
C HIS A 202 -5.53 -1.94 11.62
N GLY A 203 -4.24 -2.16 11.89
CA GLY A 203 -3.72 -3.17 12.79
C GLY A 203 -3.92 -2.85 14.28
N ASP A 204 -3.05 -3.44 15.11
CA ASP A 204 -3.17 -3.43 16.57
C ASP A 204 -2.68 -2.13 17.23
N PHE A 205 -2.07 -1.22 16.47
CA PHE A 205 -1.57 0.03 17.02
C PHE A 205 -2.71 0.95 17.47
N PRO A 206 -2.48 1.78 18.50
CA PRO A 206 -3.48 2.74 18.96
C PRO A 206 -3.93 3.66 17.84
N ARG A 207 -5.25 3.82 17.69
CA ARG A 207 -5.82 4.74 16.72
C ARG A 207 -5.40 6.19 17.09
N PRO A 208 -4.82 6.96 16.16
CA PRO A 208 -4.44 8.36 16.42
C PRO A 208 -5.65 9.22 16.82
N ARG A 209 -6.81 8.91 16.22
CA ARG A 209 -8.09 9.56 16.44
C ARG A 209 -9.23 8.56 16.24
N VAL A 210 -10.30 8.71 17.01
CA VAL A 210 -11.50 7.85 16.94
C VAL A 210 -12.31 8.06 15.66
N GLY A 211 -12.53 9.31 15.26
CA GLY A 211 -13.32 9.64 14.06
C GLY A 211 -12.57 9.36 12.76
N HIS A 212 -13.29 9.37 11.64
CA HIS A 212 -12.67 9.31 10.32
C HIS A 212 -11.76 10.51 10.02
N PRO A 213 -10.81 10.36 9.06
CA PRO A 213 -10.10 11.49 8.50
C PRO A 213 -11.10 12.51 7.92
N GLU A 214 -10.78 13.78 8.06
CA GLU A 214 -11.56 14.89 7.51
C GLU A 214 -10.60 15.87 6.82
N PRO A 215 -11.05 16.54 5.74
CA PRO A 215 -10.22 17.48 5.01
C PRO A 215 -9.87 18.68 5.90
N PHE A 216 -8.65 19.19 5.74
CA PHE A 216 -8.10 20.31 6.51
C PHE A 216 -7.97 20.07 8.02
N VAL A 217 -8.20 18.85 8.51
CA VAL A 217 -7.99 18.52 9.93
C VAL A 217 -6.57 17.99 10.13
N ASP A 218 -5.98 18.31 11.29
CA ASP A 218 -4.70 17.74 11.70
C ASP A 218 -4.88 16.25 12.02
N ASP A 219 -4.54 15.41 11.05
CA ASP A 219 -4.66 13.96 11.10
C ASP A 219 -3.46 13.33 10.43
N ILE A 220 -2.75 12.48 11.17
CA ILE A 220 -1.55 11.79 10.68
C ILE A 220 -1.83 10.88 9.48
N ARG A 221 -3.06 10.35 9.38
CA ARG A 221 -3.51 9.53 8.24
C ARG A 221 -3.52 10.37 6.97
N THR A 222 -4.14 11.55 7.01
CA THR A 222 -4.17 12.47 5.87
C THR A 222 -2.79 13.06 5.60
N SER A 223 -2.00 13.35 6.64
CA SER A 223 -0.61 13.82 6.49
C SER A 223 0.27 12.81 5.74
N GLN A 224 0.11 11.51 5.97
CA GLN A 224 0.77 10.47 5.18
C GLN A 224 0.36 10.56 3.71
N MET A 225 -0.93 10.71 3.41
CA MET A 225 -1.43 10.82 2.04
C MET A 225 -0.93 12.08 1.32
N ARG A 226 -0.82 13.22 2.02
CA ARG A 226 -0.31 14.48 1.43
C ARG A 226 1.10 14.36 0.89
N ARG A 227 1.92 13.42 1.38
CA ARG A 227 3.29 13.18 0.88
C ARG A 227 3.37 12.61 -0.53
N HIS A 228 2.25 12.13 -1.05
CA HIS A 228 2.19 11.47 -2.34
C HIS A 228 1.52 12.37 -3.36
N SER A 229 1.99 12.33 -4.61
CA SER A 229 1.38 13.12 -5.68
C SER A 229 -0.04 12.65 -5.96
N THR A 230 -0.85 13.45 -6.64
CA THR A 230 -2.20 13.02 -6.98
C THR A 230 -2.19 11.78 -7.87
N GLY A 231 -1.29 11.69 -8.86
CA GLY A 231 -1.19 10.50 -9.71
C GLY A 231 -0.83 9.24 -8.91
N GLU A 232 -0.04 9.40 -7.87
CA GLU A 232 0.36 8.34 -6.95
C GLU A 232 -0.74 7.91 -5.96
N LEU A 233 -1.50 8.86 -5.42
CA LEU A 233 -2.69 8.57 -4.59
C LEU A 233 -3.73 7.76 -5.36
N MET A 234 -3.66 7.84 -6.67
CA MET A 234 -4.61 7.26 -7.57
C MET A 234 -4.25 5.88 -8.07
N GLU A 235 -2.96 5.64 -8.26
CA GLU A 235 -2.42 4.28 -8.26
C GLU A 235 -2.85 3.52 -7.00
N LEU A 236 -2.83 4.17 -5.84
CA LEU A 236 -3.31 3.58 -4.59
C LEU A 236 -4.83 3.33 -4.59
N MET A 237 -5.65 4.23 -5.11
CA MET A 237 -7.09 4.01 -5.23
C MET A 237 -7.42 2.84 -6.17
N ASP A 238 -6.75 2.75 -7.33
CA ASP A 238 -6.90 1.61 -8.25
C ASP A 238 -6.45 0.29 -7.61
N PHE A 239 -5.39 0.31 -6.80
CA PHE A 239 -5.02 -0.87 -6.04
C PHE A 239 -6.11 -1.27 -5.03
N LEU A 240 -6.62 -0.32 -4.25
CA LEU A 240 -7.63 -0.57 -3.22
C LEU A 240 -8.94 -1.13 -3.78
N GLU A 241 -9.41 -0.60 -4.91
CA GLU A 241 -10.59 -1.15 -5.56
C GLU A 241 -10.34 -2.59 -6.06
N THR A 242 -9.12 -2.92 -6.50
CA THR A 242 -8.75 -4.31 -6.85
C THR A 242 -8.76 -5.24 -5.63
N VAL A 243 -8.34 -4.73 -4.48
CA VAL A 243 -8.43 -5.46 -3.20
C VAL A 243 -9.90 -5.72 -2.84
N LYS A 244 -10.78 -4.74 -3.03
CA LYS A 244 -12.23 -4.91 -2.83
C LYS A 244 -12.83 -5.93 -3.79
N ASP A 245 -12.43 -5.93 -5.06
CA ASP A 245 -12.86 -6.95 -6.02
C ASP A 245 -12.45 -8.35 -5.53
N MET A 246 -11.23 -8.52 -5.01
CA MET A 246 -10.79 -9.79 -4.45
C MET A 246 -11.64 -10.24 -3.26
N ILE A 247 -11.97 -9.31 -2.36
CA ILE A 247 -12.83 -9.60 -1.21
C ILE A 247 -14.23 -9.98 -1.69
N LEU A 248 -14.79 -9.20 -2.60
CA LEU A 248 -16.11 -9.41 -3.18
C LEU A 248 -16.21 -10.77 -3.88
N GLN A 249 -15.19 -11.17 -4.63
CA GLN A 249 -15.24 -12.38 -5.45
C GLN A 249 -14.84 -13.65 -4.69
N TYR A 250 -14.01 -13.54 -3.66
CA TYR A 250 -13.49 -14.73 -2.95
C TYR A 250 -14.00 -14.85 -1.51
N ILE A 251 -14.12 -13.73 -0.78
CA ILE A 251 -14.50 -13.74 0.64
C ILE A 251 -16.02 -13.68 0.80
N CYS A 252 -16.70 -12.72 0.15
CA CYS A 252 -18.15 -12.54 0.29
C CYS A 252 -18.97 -13.82 -0.05
N PRO A 253 -18.65 -14.62 -1.08
CA PRO A 253 -19.37 -15.86 -1.37
C PRO A 253 -19.25 -16.92 -0.27
N ARG A 254 -18.21 -16.84 0.58
CA ARG A 254 -18.07 -17.72 1.76
C ARG A 254 -18.91 -17.25 2.93
N LEU A 255 -19.20 -15.95 2.99
CA LEU A 255 -20.08 -15.36 4.00
C LEU A 255 -21.55 -15.61 3.66
N ASP A 256 -21.91 -15.57 2.37
CA ASP A 256 -23.22 -16.01 1.90
C ASP A 256 -23.15 -16.67 0.52
N PRO A 257 -23.25 -18.01 0.44
CA PRO A 257 -23.28 -18.74 -0.82
C PRO A 257 -24.50 -18.40 -1.70
N ASN A 258 -25.63 -18.05 -1.11
CA ASN A 258 -26.88 -17.80 -1.85
C ASN A 258 -26.84 -16.46 -2.60
N GLN A 259 -25.98 -15.54 -2.18
CA GLN A 259 -25.79 -14.24 -2.82
C GLN A 259 -25.03 -14.30 -4.14
N GLN A 260 -24.38 -15.40 -4.50
CA GLN A 260 -23.74 -15.54 -5.81
C GLN A 260 -24.74 -15.34 -6.97
N GLN A 261 -26.03 -15.65 -6.75
CA GLN A 261 -27.11 -15.43 -7.72
C GLN A 261 -27.60 -13.97 -7.76
N THR A 262 -27.38 -13.20 -6.69
CA THR A 262 -27.76 -11.80 -6.59
C THR A 262 -26.63 -10.87 -7.04
N PHE A 263 -25.36 -11.25 -6.86
CA PHE A 263 -24.22 -10.49 -7.42
C PHE A 263 -24.16 -10.58 -8.96
N THR A 264 -24.75 -11.62 -9.55
CA THR A 264 -25.00 -11.78 -11.00
C THR A 264 -26.31 -11.10 -11.47
N GLN A 265 -27.06 -10.45 -10.57
CA GLN A 265 -28.33 -9.77 -10.92
C GLN A 265 -28.44 -8.35 -10.35
N SER A 266 -27.55 -7.97 -9.43
CA SER A 266 -27.48 -6.64 -8.83
C SER A 266 -26.54 -5.79 -9.67
N PRO A 267 -26.99 -4.61 -10.15
CA PRO A 267 -26.19 -3.71 -10.99
C PRO A 267 -25.14 -2.96 -10.17
N LEU A 268 -24.51 -3.61 -9.18
CA LEU A 268 -23.37 -3.04 -8.45
C LEU A 268 -22.04 -3.35 -9.15
N VAL A 269 -21.97 -4.36 -10.03
CA VAL A 269 -20.67 -4.84 -10.54
C VAL A 269 -20.70 -5.35 -11.98
N GLU A 270 -21.80 -5.92 -12.50
CA GLU A 270 -21.81 -6.43 -13.89
C GLU A 270 -21.90 -5.35 -14.96
N ASP A 271 -22.35 -4.13 -14.63
CA ASP A 271 -22.52 -3.00 -15.57
C ASP A 271 -21.89 -1.69 -15.06
N VAL A 272 -21.27 -1.73 -13.88
CA VAL A 272 -20.65 -0.58 -13.22
C VAL A 272 -19.17 -0.60 -13.57
N GLY A 273 -18.78 0.24 -14.54
CA GLY A 273 -17.37 0.42 -14.88
C GLY A 273 -16.53 0.72 -13.63
N ARG A 274 -15.24 0.33 -13.67
CA ARG A 274 -14.26 0.63 -12.61
C ARG A 274 -14.34 2.08 -12.11
N SER A 275 -14.55 2.97 -13.06
CA SER A 275 -14.74 4.40 -12.88
C SER A 275 -15.93 4.73 -11.95
N GLN A 276 -17.08 4.08 -12.12
CA GLN A 276 -18.26 4.27 -11.27
C GLN A 276 -18.07 3.65 -9.87
N SER A 277 -17.37 2.52 -9.76
CA SER A 277 -16.99 1.97 -8.45
C SER A 277 -16.14 2.97 -7.67
N LEU A 278 -15.13 3.54 -8.31
CA LEU A 278 -14.32 4.61 -7.74
C LEU A 278 -15.18 5.79 -7.27
N ALA A 279 -16.20 6.24 -8.01
CA ALA A 279 -17.06 7.35 -7.60
C ALA A 279 -18.02 7.06 -6.44
N THR A 280 -18.42 5.80 -6.24
CA THR A 280 -19.59 5.49 -5.38
C THR A 280 -19.27 4.59 -4.19
N SER A 281 -18.22 3.76 -4.31
CA SER A 281 -17.91 2.72 -3.33
C SER A 281 -17.48 3.29 -1.96
N TRP A 282 -16.85 4.48 -1.91
CA TRP A 282 -16.42 5.09 -0.64
C TRP A 282 -17.59 5.47 0.27
N SER A 283 -18.75 5.81 -0.29
CA SER A 283 -19.95 6.23 0.47
C SER A 283 -20.89 5.08 0.75
N ASP A 284 -20.63 3.91 0.16
CA ASP A 284 -21.47 2.74 0.35
C ASP A 284 -21.45 2.27 1.81
N GLN A 285 -22.59 2.40 2.49
CA GLN A 285 -22.84 1.91 3.84
C GLN A 285 -23.87 0.76 3.84
N SER A 286 -24.15 0.17 2.67
CA SER A 286 -24.85 -1.10 2.57
C SER A 286 -24.14 -2.15 3.43
N HIS A 287 -24.85 -3.20 3.87
CA HIS A 287 -24.22 -4.25 4.68
C HIS A 287 -23.03 -4.88 3.94
N TRP A 288 -23.11 -5.05 2.61
CA TRP A 288 -21.99 -5.52 1.80
C TRP A 288 -20.85 -4.52 1.69
N GLY A 289 -21.14 -3.24 1.45
CA GLY A 289 -20.12 -2.18 1.44
C GLY A 289 -19.35 -2.14 2.76
N ARG A 290 -20.05 -2.26 3.89
CA ARG A 290 -19.44 -2.34 5.23
C ARG A 290 -18.59 -3.61 5.40
N ILE A 291 -19.07 -4.76 4.95
CA ILE A 291 -18.30 -6.02 4.98
C ILE A 291 -17.02 -5.86 4.17
N ILE A 292 -17.13 -5.45 2.90
CA ILE A 292 -15.98 -5.30 1.99
C ILE A 292 -14.94 -4.35 2.59
N LYS A 293 -15.36 -3.18 3.08
CA LYS A 293 -14.48 -2.21 3.74
C LYS A 293 -13.84 -2.72 5.03
N THR A 294 -14.52 -3.60 5.76
CA THR A 294 -13.97 -4.21 6.98
C THR A 294 -12.87 -5.20 6.62
N TYR A 295 -13.10 -6.04 5.61
CA TYR A 295 -12.11 -7.00 5.11
C TYR A 295 -10.94 -6.35 4.37
N ALA A 296 -11.12 -5.16 3.80
CA ALA A 296 -10.04 -4.39 3.16
C ALA A 296 -8.96 -3.89 4.14
N LYS A 297 -9.22 -3.99 5.45
CA LYS A 297 -8.24 -3.73 6.51
C LYS A 297 -7.19 -4.84 6.69
N LEU A 298 -7.49 -6.06 6.22
CA LEU A 298 -6.57 -7.18 6.33
C LEU A 298 -5.32 -6.89 5.50
N GLY A 299 -4.14 -7.09 6.08
CA GLY A 299 -2.89 -6.86 5.36
C GLY A 299 -2.64 -7.85 4.21
N PRO A 300 -1.59 -7.62 3.41
CA PRO A 300 -1.30 -8.45 2.23
C PRO A 300 -1.06 -9.92 2.57
N GLU A 301 -0.43 -10.23 3.70
CA GLU A 301 -0.16 -11.62 4.13
C GLU A 301 -1.47 -12.36 4.45
N ASP A 302 -2.35 -11.74 5.23
CA ASP A 302 -3.63 -12.35 5.62
C ASP A 302 -4.55 -12.54 4.42
N LEU A 303 -4.67 -11.52 3.56
CA LEU A 303 -5.51 -11.59 2.37
C LEU A 303 -5.03 -12.68 1.39
N LEU A 304 -3.72 -12.79 1.14
CA LEU A 304 -3.17 -13.89 0.33
C LEU A 304 -3.42 -15.26 0.99
N TYR A 305 -3.26 -15.34 2.31
CA TYR A 305 -3.51 -16.57 3.04
C TYR A 305 -4.96 -17.03 2.88
N PHE A 306 -5.94 -16.12 3.07
CA PHE A 306 -7.34 -16.45 2.86
C PHE A 306 -7.64 -16.78 1.42
N PHE A 307 -7.14 -16.00 0.46
CA PHE A 307 -7.32 -16.25 -0.97
C PHE A 307 -6.88 -17.67 -1.36
N LYS A 308 -5.66 -18.08 -0.98
CA LYS A 308 -5.10 -19.40 -1.31
C LYS A 308 -5.86 -20.56 -0.66
N ASN A 309 -6.43 -20.33 0.51
CA ASN A 309 -7.07 -21.38 1.29
C ASN A 309 -8.60 -21.28 1.29
N ILE A 310 -9.20 -20.35 0.54
CA ILE A 310 -10.59 -19.91 0.73
C ILE A 310 -11.62 -21.03 0.65
N TYR A 311 -11.36 -22.05 -0.17
CA TYR A 311 -12.23 -23.21 -0.33
C TYR A 311 -12.30 -24.10 0.93
N SER A 312 -11.32 -23.98 1.82
CA SER A 312 -11.26 -24.69 3.12
C SER A 312 -11.93 -23.91 4.26
N TYR A 313 -12.49 -22.73 3.96
CA TYR A 313 -13.03 -21.79 4.94
C TYR A 313 -14.55 -21.62 4.81
N PRO A 314 -15.37 -22.39 5.56
CA PRO A 314 -16.78 -22.06 5.75
C PRO A 314 -16.92 -20.78 6.58
N ARG A 315 -18.04 -20.05 6.40
CA ARG A 315 -18.36 -18.78 7.08
C ARG A 315 -17.91 -18.72 8.55
N LYS A 316 -18.37 -19.68 9.37
CA LYS A 316 -18.08 -19.69 10.82
C LYS A 316 -16.58 -19.77 11.11
N ARG A 317 -15.86 -20.63 10.38
CA ARG A 317 -14.40 -20.77 10.54
C ARG A 317 -13.68 -19.48 10.15
N LEU A 318 -14.06 -18.88 9.03
CA LEU A 318 -13.48 -17.63 8.55
C LEU A 318 -13.62 -16.51 9.59
N ILE A 319 -14.85 -16.28 10.06
CA ILE A 319 -15.14 -15.24 11.04
C ILE A 319 -14.38 -15.51 12.35
N THR A 320 -14.45 -16.72 12.89
CA THR A 320 -13.78 -17.05 14.15
C THR A 320 -12.26 -16.91 14.04
N GLU A 321 -11.64 -17.36 12.96
CA GLU A 321 -10.19 -17.22 12.80
C GLU A 321 -9.75 -15.77 12.67
N ILE A 322 -10.51 -14.94 11.94
CA ILE A 322 -10.23 -13.51 11.82
C ILE A 322 -10.38 -12.80 13.16
N GLN A 323 -11.45 -13.06 13.90
CA GLN A 323 -11.66 -12.46 15.23
C GLN A 323 -10.58 -12.87 16.24
N LEU A 324 -10.05 -14.10 16.12
CA LEU A 324 -8.94 -14.56 16.97
C LEU A 324 -7.62 -13.88 16.63
N ARG A 325 -7.32 -13.66 15.35
CA ARG A 325 -6.10 -12.97 14.90
C ARG A 325 -6.19 -11.46 15.10
N HIS A 326 -7.37 -10.89 14.90
CA HIS A 326 -7.65 -9.46 14.89
C HIS A 326 -8.85 -9.16 15.83
N PRO A 327 -8.65 -9.08 17.16
CA PRO A 327 -9.75 -8.89 18.12
C PRO A 327 -10.56 -7.62 17.89
N ASN A 328 -9.92 -6.60 17.31
CA ASN A 328 -10.46 -5.27 17.06
C ASN A 328 -11.03 -5.11 15.63
N PHE A 329 -11.18 -6.21 14.88
CA PHE A 329 -11.49 -6.18 13.46
C PHE A 329 -12.84 -5.55 13.12
N SER A 330 -13.87 -5.70 13.95
CA SER A 330 -15.21 -5.14 13.68
C SER A 330 -15.46 -3.76 14.30
N PHE A 331 -14.46 -3.13 14.92
CA PHE A 331 -14.65 -1.81 15.54
C PHE A 331 -14.89 -0.70 14.52
N ASP A 332 -14.14 -0.73 13.42
CA ASP A 332 -14.16 0.26 12.36
C ASP A 332 -14.06 -0.39 10.97
N GLN A 333 -14.32 0.40 9.94
CA GLN A 333 -14.05 0.06 8.54
C GLN A 333 -12.65 0.53 8.13
N GLU A 334 -12.18 0.15 6.94
CA GLU A 334 -11.01 0.80 6.36
C GLU A 334 -11.22 2.32 6.26
N SER A 335 -10.11 3.05 6.32
CA SER A 335 -10.10 4.52 6.34
C SER A 335 -9.12 5.12 5.35
N ILE A 336 -8.43 4.27 4.57
CA ILE A 336 -7.38 4.72 3.66
C ILE A 336 -7.98 5.46 2.48
N GLN A 337 -9.11 5.00 1.93
CA GLN A 337 -9.78 5.72 0.85
C GLN A 337 -10.27 7.10 1.27
N ILE A 338 -10.75 7.21 2.52
CA ILE A 338 -11.19 8.49 3.09
C ILE A 338 -9.98 9.41 3.30
N ALA A 339 -8.84 8.89 3.78
CA ALA A 339 -7.62 9.67 3.95
C ALA A 339 -7.08 10.18 2.60
N VAL A 340 -7.09 9.33 1.57
CA VAL A 340 -6.74 9.71 0.19
C VAL A 340 -7.65 10.84 -0.28
N ARG A 341 -8.96 10.68 -0.14
CA ARG A 341 -9.93 11.70 -0.53
C ARG A 341 -9.73 13.02 0.20
N CYS A 342 -9.49 13.01 1.50
CA CYS A 342 -9.23 14.23 2.25
C CYS A 342 -8.04 15.00 1.68
N ALA A 343 -6.96 14.30 1.30
CA ALA A 343 -5.79 14.94 0.68
C ALA A 343 -6.08 15.51 -0.72
N LEU A 344 -6.98 14.90 -1.48
CA LEU A 344 -7.42 15.39 -2.79
C LEU A 344 -8.38 16.59 -2.68
N ASP A 345 -9.33 16.52 -1.74
CA ASP A 345 -10.28 17.61 -1.47
C ASP A 345 -9.50 18.87 -1.04
N GLU A 346 -8.44 18.72 -0.26
CA GLU A 346 -7.53 19.81 0.11
C GLU A 346 -6.81 20.45 -1.08
N ARG A 347 -6.60 19.70 -2.16
CA ARG A 347 -5.97 20.18 -3.41
C ARG A 347 -6.97 20.82 -4.38
N GLY A 348 -8.26 20.93 -3.99
CA GLY A 348 -9.31 21.44 -4.89
C GLY A 348 -9.67 20.47 -6.01
N TRP A 349 -9.37 19.18 -5.85
CA TRP A 349 -9.58 18.16 -6.88
C TRP A 349 -11.03 18.11 -7.39
N LEU A 350 -12.01 18.26 -6.48
CA LEU A 350 -13.44 18.28 -6.84
C LEU A 350 -13.85 19.57 -7.55
N ASP A 351 -13.16 20.68 -7.31
CA ASP A 351 -13.45 21.99 -7.90
C ASP A 351 -12.88 22.14 -9.32
N GLU A 352 -11.82 21.40 -9.65
CA GLU A 352 -11.23 21.36 -11.00
C GLU A 352 -12.02 20.49 -12.00
N MET A 353 -13.19 19.95 -11.61
CA MET A 353 -14.03 19.05 -12.42
C MET A 353 -13.33 17.80 -12.95
N VAL A 354 -12.21 17.38 -12.34
CA VAL A 354 -11.56 16.12 -12.71
C VAL A 354 -12.27 14.97 -12.00
N ASN A 355 -13.41 14.54 -12.54
CA ASN A 355 -14.13 13.40 -12.03
C ASN A 355 -13.40 12.11 -12.45
N TRP A 356 -12.81 11.40 -11.48
CA TRP A 356 -12.18 10.09 -11.67
C TRP A 356 -13.07 9.11 -12.44
N ALA A 357 -14.36 9.14 -12.17
CA ALA A 357 -15.33 8.24 -12.78
C ALA A 357 -15.68 8.57 -14.24
N GLU A 358 -15.42 9.81 -14.67
CA GLU A 358 -15.74 10.28 -16.01
C GLU A 358 -14.48 10.45 -16.88
N HIS A 359 -13.32 10.69 -16.28
CA HIS A 359 -12.08 10.99 -16.99
C HIS A 359 -11.07 9.83 -16.99
N ASP A 360 -11.18 8.85 -16.07
CA ASP A 360 -10.27 7.69 -15.98
C ASP A 360 -8.78 8.11 -16.02
N VAL A 361 -8.41 9.20 -15.35
CA VAL A 361 -7.05 9.76 -15.48
C VAL A 361 -6.13 9.22 -14.41
N GLY A 362 -5.32 8.22 -14.73
CA GLY A 362 -4.31 7.65 -13.84
C GLY A 362 -4.68 6.30 -13.23
N GLY A 363 -3.87 5.81 -12.28
CA GLY A 363 -3.96 4.44 -11.80
C GLY A 363 -2.70 3.64 -12.13
N ILE A 364 -2.72 2.34 -11.81
CA ILE A 364 -1.52 1.48 -11.97
C ILE A 364 -1.27 1.19 -13.45
N ILE A 365 -2.32 0.81 -14.17
CA ILE A 365 -2.29 0.41 -15.57
C ILE A 365 -2.32 1.65 -16.48
N ASP A 366 -1.56 1.60 -17.58
CA ASP A 366 -1.68 2.61 -18.65
C ASP A 366 -2.97 2.40 -19.45
N PHE A 367 -3.58 3.49 -19.88
CA PHE A 367 -4.78 3.44 -20.73
C PHE A 367 -4.46 3.23 -22.21
N ASP A 368 -3.21 3.51 -22.60
CA ASP A 368 -2.72 3.45 -23.98
C ASP A 368 -3.50 4.40 -24.93
N ASP A 369 -3.99 5.53 -24.38
CA ASP A 369 -4.71 6.59 -25.10
C ASP A 369 -4.42 7.99 -24.53
N GLU A 370 -5.18 9.00 -24.97
CA GLU A 370 -5.02 10.41 -24.59
C GLU A 370 -5.06 10.65 -23.07
N ARG A 371 -5.66 9.76 -22.27
CA ARG A 371 -5.73 9.88 -20.81
C ARG A 371 -4.35 9.80 -20.14
N ASP A 372 -3.40 9.11 -20.77
CA ASP A 372 -2.04 9.00 -20.23
C ASP A 372 -1.25 10.32 -20.35
N GLU A 373 -1.68 11.24 -21.22
CA GLU A 373 -1.06 12.56 -21.40
C GLU A 373 -1.24 13.49 -20.19
N ASP A 374 -2.30 13.27 -19.39
CA ASP A 374 -2.57 14.04 -18.18
C ASP A 374 -1.72 13.58 -16.98
N ARG A 375 -1.11 12.38 -17.03
CA ARG A 375 -0.35 11.82 -15.91
C ARG A 375 0.75 12.75 -15.39
N PRO A 376 1.60 13.40 -16.23
CA PRO A 376 2.64 14.31 -15.77
C PRO A 376 2.12 15.51 -14.97
N ARG A 377 0.90 15.99 -15.27
CA ARG A 377 0.24 17.08 -14.54
C ARG A 377 -0.02 16.71 -13.09
N LEU A 378 -0.28 15.43 -12.82
CA LEU A 378 -0.65 14.90 -11.52
C LEU A 378 0.55 14.47 -10.65
N GLN A 379 1.79 14.65 -11.09
CA GLN A 379 2.97 14.13 -10.39
C GLN A 379 3.68 15.13 -9.47
N ASN A 380 3.40 16.44 -9.60
CA ASN A 380 4.23 17.50 -9.00
C ASN A 380 3.55 18.26 -7.84
N ASP A 381 2.48 17.72 -7.25
CA ASP A 381 1.66 18.37 -6.21
C ASP A 381 1.77 17.69 -4.83
N ALA A 382 2.76 16.82 -4.65
CA ALA A 382 3.08 16.18 -3.38
C ALA A 382 3.64 17.18 -2.35
N SER A 383 3.28 17.01 -1.08
CA SER A 383 3.81 17.80 0.05
C SER A 383 4.98 17.07 0.72
N PRO A 384 6.24 17.52 0.59
CA PRO A 384 7.40 16.80 1.15
C PRO A 384 7.37 16.61 2.67
N THR A 385 6.64 17.48 3.38
CA THR A 385 6.50 17.48 4.84
C THR A 385 5.20 16.81 5.31
N GLY A 386 4.23 16.58 4.40
CA GLY A 386 2.89 16.13 4.76
C GLY A 386 2.00 17.24 5.35
N GLU A 387 2.40 18.50 5.17
CA GLU A 387 1.65 19.70 5.54
C GLU A 387 0.56 20.03 4.50
N LEU A 388 -0.40 20.87 4.90
CA LEU A 388 -1.46 21.36 4.02
C LEU A 388 -0.92 22.17 2.83
N PRO A 389 -1.66 22.26 1.72
CA PRO A 389 -1.33 23.15 0.61
C PRO A 389 -1.14 24.60 1.05
N GLU A 390 -0.26 25.32 0.36
CA GLU A 390 0.05 26.72 0.68
C GLU A 390 -1.23 27.58 0.75
N GLY A 391 -1.34 28.41 1.79
CA GLY A 391 -2.50 29.26 2.01
C GLY A 391 -3.66 28.60 2.77
N SER A 392 -3.64 27.28 2.96
CA SER A 392 -4.64 26.56 3.76
C SER A 392 -4.34 26.63 5.26
N ARG A 393 -5.36 26.42 6.10
CA ARG A 393 -5.22 26.38 7.56
C ARG A 393 -5.94 25.17 8.13
N PHE A 394 -5.36 24.60 9.18
CA PHE A 394 -6.00 23.51 9.89
C PHE A 394 -7.31 23.97 10.54
N ILE A 395 -8.32 23.11 10.45
CA ILE A 395 -9.63 23.27 11.06
C ILE A 395 -9.72 22.31 12.24
N GLN A 396 -10.35 22.76 13.32
CA GLN A 396 -10.63 21.91 14.47
C GLN A 396 -11.85 21.04 14.19
N SER A 397 -11.71 19.72 14.37
CA SER A 397 -12.83 18.79 14.31
C SER A 397 -13.20 18.24 15.69
N TYR A 398 -14.50 18.06 15.88
CA TYR A 398 -15.10 17.39 17.04
C TYR A 398 -15.78 16.07 16.65
N SER A 399 -15.75 15.69 15.36
CA SER A 399 -16.40 14.49 14.89
C SER A 399 -15.75 13.24 15.50
N ARG A 400 -16.58 12.39 16.10
CA ARG A 400 -16.20 11.05 16.56
C ARG A 400 -16.84 9.96 15.70
N TYR A 401 -17.42 10.35 14.57
CA TYR A 401 -18.08 9.41 13.68
C TYR A 401 -17.04 8.47 13.07
N SER A 402 -17.21 7.18 13.35
CA SER A 402 -16.50 6.07 12.73
C SER A 402 -17.53 4.97 12.46
N PRO A 403 -17.87 4.69 11.19
CA PRO A 403 -18.70 3.59 10.78
C PRO A 403 -18.18 2.28 11.35
N ARG A 404 -19.09 1.56 12.00
CA ARG A 404 -18.78 0.25 12.57
C ARG A 404 -18.44 -0.73 11.46
N GLY A 405 -17.41 -1.56 11.70
CA GLY A 405 -17.09 -2.68 10.83
C GLY A 405 -18.17 -3.76 10.87
N ASP A 406 -18.18 -4.61 9.85
CA ASP A 406 -19.05 -5.78 9.73
C ASP A 406 -18.21 -6.96 9.20
N ASP A 407 -18.10 -8.03 9.96
CA ASP A 407 -17.36 -9.24 9.57
C ASP A 407 -18.28 -10.31 8.95
N GLY A 408 -19.54 -9.97 8.68
CA GLY A 408 -20.54 -10.89 8.15
C GLY A 408 -21.16 -11.79 9.21
N SER A 409 -20.88 -11.61 10.50
CA SER A 409 -21.56 -12.34 11.58
C SER A 409 -23.06 -12.01 11.64
N LEU A 410 -23.45 -10.79 11.28
CA LEU A 410 -24.82 -10.28 11.35
C LEU A 410 -25.67 -10.53 10.09
N LEU A 411 -25.15 -11.26 9.08
CA LEU A 411 -25.88 -11.48 7.82
C LEU A 411 -27.26 -12.13 8.01
N ASP A 412 -27.38 -13.06 8.94
CA ASP A 412 -28.65 -13.76 9.21
C ASP A 412 -29.71 -12.82 9.78
N ASP A 413 -29.28 -11.82 10.55
CA ASP A 413 -30.17 -10.80 11.12
C ASP A 413 -30.67 -9.83 10.05
N TYR A 414 -29.81 -9.42 9.11
CA TYR A 414 -30.25 -8.59 7.97
C TYR A 414 -31.31 -9.29 7.11
N PHE A 415 -31.17 -10.60 6.86
CA PHE A 415 -32.17 -11.35 6.09
C PHE A 415 -33.51 -11.40 6.80
N ARG A 416 -33.51 -11.61 8.13
CA ARG A 416 -34.75 -11.62 8.93
C ARG A 416 -35.44 -10.27 8.88
N LEU A 417 -34.68 -9.18 9.03
CA LEU A 417 -35.22 -7.82 8.98
C LEU A 417 -35.79 -7.48 7.59
N SER A 418 -35.05 -7.79 6.52
CA SER A 418 -35.50 -7.59 5.14
C SER A 418 -36.79 -8.36 4.81
N MET A 419 -36.91 -9.61 5.29
CA MET A 419 -38.15 -10.39 5.13
C MET A 419 -39.32 -9.77 5.89
N VAL A 420 -39.10 -9.20 7.07
CA VAL A 420 -40.14 -8.53 7.85
C VAL A 420 -40.58 -7.24 7.18
N GLU A 421 -39.64 -6.41 6.70
CA GLU A 421 -39.93 -5.18 5.95
C GLU A 421 -40.70 -5.48 4.66
N SER A 422 -40.29 -6.51 3.91
CA SER A 422 -40.98 -6.93 2.68
C SER A 422 -42.42 -7.38 2.96
N ARG A 423 -42.65 -8.09 4.07
CA ARG A 423 -44.01 -8.49 4.50
C ARG A 423 -44.86 -7.30 4.94
N LEU A 424 -44.28 -6.33 5.63
CA LEU A 424 -44.96 -5.12 6.04
C LEU A 424 -45.31 -4.23 4.84
N ALA A 425 -44.39 -4.07 3.88
CA ALA A 425 -44.62 -3.35 2.64
C ALA A 425 -45.68 -4.02 1.76
N ALA A 426 -45.66 -5.36 1.63
CA ALA A 426 -46.70 -6.10 0.93
C ALA A 426 -48.09 -5.92 1.59
N SER A 427 -48.12 -5.90 2.92
CA SER A 427 -49.35 -5.70 3.70
C SER A 427 -49.90 -4.28 3.58
N SER A 428 -49.03 -3.25 3.49
CA SER A 428 -49.46 -1.86 3.28
C SER A 428 -49.94 -1.60 1.86
N THR A 429 -49.36 -2.23 0.84
CA THR A 429 -49.88 -2.19 -0.54
C THR A 429 -51.24 -2.89 -0.67
N LEU A 430 -51.48 -3.97 0.08
CA LEU A 430 -52.79 -4.63 0.12
C LEU A 430 -53.87 -3.79 0.82
N LEU A 431 -53.50 -2.98 1.82
CA LEU A 431 -54.41 -2.05 2.50
C LEU A 431 -54.67 -0.76 1.70
N GLY A 432 -53.73 -0.33 0.84
CA GLY A 432 -53.90 0.81 -0.05
C GLY A 432 -54.73 0.53 -1.31
N ALA A 433 -54.89 -0.74 -1.70
CA ALA A 433 -55.68 -1.16 -2.85
C ALA A 433 -57.17 -1.45 -2.53
N VAL A 434 -57.60 -1.20 -1.29
CA VAL A 434 -58.98 -1.43 -0.81
C VAL A 434 -59.69 -0.12 -0.44
N ASN A 435 -59.18 1.04 -0.89
CA ASN A 435 -59.89 2.33 -0.80
C ASN A 435 -60.27 2.86 -2.17
#